data_AF-K1UI59-F1
#
_entry.id   AF-K1UI59-F1
#
_cell.length_a   1.000
_cell.length_b   1.000
_cell.length_c   1.000
_cell.angle_alpha   90.00
_cell.angle_beta   90.00
_cell.angle_gamma   90.00
#
_symmetry.space_group_name_H-M   'P 1'
#
loop_
_entity.id
_entity.type
_entity.pdbx_description
1 polymer ?
#
loop_
_entity_poly.entity_id
_entity_poly.type
_entity_poly.pdbx_seq_one_letter_code
_entity_poly.pdbx_strand_id
1 'polypeptide(L)' 'ATGESETKGGIALVNVNNRIHLLFGEEYGIHVYSMPEIGTDVKIRIPVIYSDRNLIHMEERQENYC' A
#
# COMPACT_ATOMS: atom_id res chain seq x y z
N ALA A 1 -12.28 32.38 1.87
CA ALA A 1 -12.69 31.06 1.37
C ALA A 1 -11.62 30.07 1.78
N THR A 2 -11.94 29.18 2.71
CA THR A 2 -11.00 28.19 3.28
C THR A 2 -11.86 27.10 3.91
N GLY A 3 -12.01 25.97 3.21
CA GLY A 3 -12.73 24.81 3.71
C GLY A 3 -11.78 23.88 4.45
N GLU A 4 -11.31 24.28 5.62
CA GLU A 4 -10.44 23.45 6.46
C GLU A 4 -11.24 22.32 7.11
N SER A 5 -11.38 21.21 6.38
CA SER A 5 -11.91 19.97 6.92
C SER A 5 -10.85 19.32 7.82
N GLU A 6 -11.01 19.46 9.15
CA GLU A 6 -10.25 18.68 10.13
C GLU A 6 -10.50 17.19 9.94
N THR A 7 -9.65 16.53 9.14
CA THR A 7 -9.85 15.12 8.75
C THR A 7 -9.52 14.17 9.89
N LYS A 8 -10.55 13.88 10.71
CA LYS A 8 -10.59 12.76 11.68
C LYS A 8 -10.54 11.41 10.97
N GLY A 9 -9.40 11.11 10.34
CA GLY A 9 -9.17 9.91 9.51
C GLY A 9 -7.71 9.65 9.12
N GLY A 10 -6.82 10.67 9.12
CA GLY A 10 -5.43 10.53 8.66
C GLY A 10 -4.58 9.47 9.40
N ILE A 11 -4.95 9.12 10.63
CA ILE A 11 -4.24 8.13 11.48
C ILE A 11 -4.16 6.76 10.81
N ALA A 12 -5.19 6.35 10.05
CA ALA A 12 -5.29 5.00 9.50
C ALA A 12 -4.17 4.69 8.49
N LEU A 13 -3.98 5.54 7.48
CA LEU A 13 -2.94 5.35 6.46
C LEU A 13 -1.53 5.47 7.04
N VAL A 14 -1.30 6.41 7.97
CA VAL A 14 -0.01 6.54 8.67
C VAL A 14 0.32 5.28 9.48
N ASN A 15 -0.64 4.73 10.22
CA ASN A 15 -0.45 3.49 10.99
C ASN A 15 -0.14 2.30 10.06
N VAL A 16 -0.88 2.13 8.96
CA VAL A 16 -0.60 1.04 7.99
C VAL A 16 0.76 1.24 7.33
N ASN A 17 1.10 2.44 6.86
CA ASN A 17 2.38 2.73 6.23
C ASN A 17 3.55 2.44 7.19
N ASN A 18 3.52 3.02 8.39
CA ASN A 18 4.58 2.82 9.38
C ASN A 18 4.75 1.34 9.75
N ARG A 19 3.66 0.56 9.81
CA ARG A 19 3.72 -0.89 10.07
C ARG A 19 4.26 -1.69 8.89
N ILE A 20 4.10 -1.24 7.64
CA ILE A 20 4.76 -1.85 6.48
C ILE A 20 6.28 -1.59 6.56
N HIS A 21 6.69 -0.34 6.81
CA HIS A 21 8.11 0.01 6.96
C HIS A 21 8.78 -0.77 8.10
N LEU A 22 8.15 -0.82 9.28
CA LEU A 22 8.64 -1.57 10.45
C LEU A 22 8.76 -3.09 10.25
N LEU A 23 8.04 -3.67 9.28
CA LEU A 23 8.06 -5.11 9.00
C LEU A 23 8.97 -5.50 7.84
N PHE A 24 9.14 -4.61 6.85
CA PHE A 24 9.75 -4.97 5.56
C PHE A 24 10.84 -4.02 5.05
N GLY A 25 11.01 -2.84 5.63
CA GLY A 25 11.95 -1.82 5.17
C GLY A 25 11.27 -0.62 4.49
N GLU A 26 12.01 0.50 4.42
CA GLU A 26 11.54 1.78 3.87
C GLU A 26 11.28 1.75 2.35
N GLU A 27 11.77 0.73 1.63
CA GLU A 27 11.49 0.51 0.21
C GLU A 27 10.10 -0.09 -0.09
N TYR A 28 9.34 -0.42 0.97
CA TYR A 28 7.96 -0.92 0.98
C TYR A 28 7.03 0.06 1.70
N GLY A 29 5.81 0.28 1.21
CA GLY A 29 4.92 1.28 1.80
C GLY A 29 3.69 1.62 0.97
N ILE A 30 3.12 2.78 1.28
CA ILE A 30 2.00 3.40 0.57
C ILE A 30 2.45 4.73 -0.05
N HIS A 31 2.21 4.90 -1.35
CA HIS A 31 2.31 6.19 -2.03
C HIS A 31 0.93 6.65 -2.46
N VAL A 32 0.60 7.91 -2.18
CA VAL A 32 -0.69 8.53 -2.52
C VAL A 32 -0.44 9.66 -3.50
N TYR A 33 -1.13 9.63 -4.64
CA TYR A 33 -1.13 10.69 -5.64
C TYR A 33 -2.56 11.20 -5.75
N SER A 34 -2.78 12.49 -5.53
CA SER A 34 -4.12 13.10 -5.53
C SER A 34 -4.14 14.28 -6.47
N MET A 35 -5.17 14.36 -7.31
CA MET A 35 -5.38 15.47 -8.24
C MET A 35 -6.82 15.99 -8.03
N PRO A 36 -6.99 17.23 -7.51
CA PRO A 36 -8.31 17.78 -7.20
C PRO A 36 -9.29 17.65 -8.37
N GLU A 37 -10.55 17.38 -8.05
CA GLU A 37 -11.67 17.22 -8.99
C GLU A 37 -11.54 16.02 -9.97
N ILE A 38 -10.40 15.31 -9.99
CA ILE A 38 -10.14 14.13 -10.83
C ILE A 38 -10.15 12.83 -10.00
N GLY A 39 -9.38 12.75 -8.91
CA GLY A 39 -9.32 11.53 -8.11
C GLY A 39 -8.11 11.41 -7.18
N THR A 40 -7.88 10.20 -6.67
CA THR A 40 -6.72 9.86 -5.84
C THR A 40 -6.31 8.41 -6.05
N ASP A 41 -5.11 8.23 -6.60
CA ASP A 41 -4.47 6.93 -6.78
C ASP A 41 -3.65 6.57 -5.54
N VAL A 42 -3.77 5.32 -5.10
CA VAL A 42 -3.03 4.78 -3.96
C VAL A 42 -2.26 3.55 -4.39
N LYS A 43 -0.94 3.65 -4.45
CA LYS A 43 -0.04 2.53 -4.78
C LYS A 43 0.55 1.94 -3.51
N ILE A 44 0.46 0.63 -3.35
CA ILE A 44 1.00 -0.11 -2.21
C ILE A 44 2.09 -1.06 -2.72
N ARG A 45 3.22 -1.12 -2.00
CA ARG A 45 4.32 -2.06 -2.27
C ARG A 45 4.60 -2.86 -0.98
N ILE A 46 4.45 -4.18 -1.05
CA ILE A 46 4.64 -5.16 0.03
C ILE A 46 5.35 -6.39 -0.58
N PRO A 47 6.25 -7.09 0.13
CA PRO A 47 6.90 -8.28 -0.42
C PRO A 47 5.93 -9.45 -0.58
N VAL A 48 6.18 -10.28 -1.60
CA VAL A 48 5.36 -11.44 -1.96
C VAL A 48 5.81 -12.65 -1.13
N ILE A 49 5.15 -12.88 0.00
CA ILE A 49 5.52 -13.91 0.99
C ILE A 49 4.74 -15.19 0.75
N TYR A 50 5.44 -16.31 0.58
CA TYR A 50 4.85 -17.65 0.61
C TYR A 50 4.93 -18.23 2.04
N SER A 51 3.98 -19.09 2.37
CA SER A 51 4.19 -20.10 3.42
C SER A 51 4.62 -21.40 2.75
N ASP A 52 5.22 -22.33 3.49
CA ASP A 52 5.68 -23.63 2.95
C ASP A 52 4.55 -24.41 2.24
N ARG A 53 3.30 -24.20 2.66
CA ARG A 53 2.09 -24.78 2.04
C ARG A 53 1.72 -24.18 0.67
N ASN A 54 2.29 -23.03 0.32
CA ASN A 54 1.96 -22.29 -0.91
C ASN A 54 3.06 -22.40 -1.98
N LEU A 55 4.29 -22.82 -1.63
CA LEU A 55 5.42 -22.93 -2.56
C LEU A 55 5.13 -23.83 -3.77
N ILE A 56 4.27 -24.85 -3.57
CA ILE A 56 3.90 -25.87 -4.57
C ILE A 56 3.13 -25.34 -5.80
N HIS A 57 2.76 -24.06 -5.84
CA HIS A 57 1.90 -23.47 -6.88
C HIS A 57 2.44 -22.15 -7.49
N MET A 58 3.73 -21.82 -7.28
CA MET A 58 4.25 -20.49 -7.63
C MET A 58 4.72 -20.35 -9.09
N GLU A 59 5.19 -21.42 -9.73
CA GLU A 59 5.79 -21.35 -11.09
C GLU A 59 4.76 -21.00 -12.17
N GLU A 60 3.48 -21.32 -11.99
CA GLU A 60 2.41 -21.04 -12.97
C GLU A 60 1.84 -19.61 -12.90
N ARG A 61 2.21 -18.78 -11.90
CA ARG A 61 1.48 -17.53 -11.59
C ARG A 61 2.22 -16.22 -11.83
N GLN A 62 3.50 -16.24 -12.21
CA GLN A 62 4.29 -15.00 -12.30
C GLN A 62 3.92 -14.08 -13.48
N GLU A 63 3.32 -14.58 -14.57
CA GLU A 63 3.04 -13.75 -15.76
C GLU A 63 1.87 -12.76 -15.64
N ASN A 64 1.06 -12.83 -14.57
CA ASN A 64 -0.28 -12.22 -14.54
C ASN A 64 -0.53 -11.18 -13.43
N TYR A 65 0.50 -10.53 -12.87
CA TYR A 65 0.30 -9.40 -11.94
C TYR A 65 1.29 -8.24 -12.18
N CYS A 66 0.74 -7.02 -12.16
CA CYS A 66 1.40 -5.72 -12.30
C CYS A 66 0.96 -4.82 -11.11
#